data_AF-A0A672ZCG8-F1
#
_entry.id   AF-A0A672ZCG8-F1
#
_cell.length_a   1.000
_cell.length_b   1.000
_cell.length_c   1.000
_cell.angle_alpha   90.00
_cell.angle_beta   90.00
_cell.angle_gamma   90.00
#
_symmetry.space_group_name_H-M   'P 1'
#
loop_
_entity.id
_entity.type
_entity.pdbx_description
1 polymer ?
#
loop_
_entity_poly.entity_id
_entity_poly.type
_entity_poly.pdbx_seq_one_letter_code
_entity_poly.pdbx_strand_id
1 'polypeptide(L)'
;LTLLFHLSPIICQMILSFMCCNLFICFFTYKCRCTRKGPKIRYKDVQKLEIKPKHPYCQEKMIFVTMENVSRFKGQEYCLHPKLQSTKNLVKWFRIWKDKHK
;
A
#
# COMPACT_ATOMS: atom_id res chain seq x y z
N LEU A 1 17.16 21.36 -43.45
CA LEU A 1 16.28 22.17 -42.58
C LEU A 1 14.81 21.70 -42.53
N THR A 2 14.36 20.85 -43.47
CA THR A 2 12.98 20.33 -43.53
C THR A 2 12.68 19.17 -42.55
N LEU A 3 13.71 18.44 -42.08
CA LEU A 3 13.55 17.42 -41.03
C LEU A 3 13.23 18.03 -39.65
N LEU A 4 13.63 19.27 -39.37
CA LEU A 4 13.36 19.96 -38.09
C LEU A 4 11.88 20.33 -37.90
N PHE A 5 11.11 20.51 -38.99
CA PHE A 5 9.69 20.85 -38.92
C PHE A 5 8.78 19.62 -38.77
N HIS A 6 9.13 18.49 -39.36
CA HIS A 6 8.44 17.21 -39.12
C HIS A 6 8.72 16.65 -37.71
N LEU A 7 9.85 17.01 -37.11
CA LEU A 7 10.18 16.65 -35.73
C LEU A 7 9.28 17.36 -34.70
N SER A 8 8.74 18.56 -34.97
CA SER A 8 7.91 19.28 -33.99
C SER A 8 6.64 18.53 -33.56
N PRO A 9 5.75 18.04 -34.46
CA PRO A 9 4.58 17.27 -34.05
C PRO A 9 4.93 15.87 -33.53
N ILE A 10 5.96 15.21 -34.09
CA ILE A 10 6.36 13.84 -33.68
C ILE A 10 7.01 13.86 -32.29
N ILE A 11 7.90 14.84 -32.02
CA ILE A 11 8.47 15.06 -30.68
C ILE A 11 7.36 15.45 -29.71
N CYS A 12 6.42 16.33 -30.09
CA CYS A 12 5.30 16.72 -29.23
C CYS A 12 4.42 15.51 -28.87
N GLN A 13 4.12 14.64 -29.85
CA GLN A 13 3.37 13.40 -29.65
C GLN A 13 4.11 12.43 -28.70
N MET A 14 5.43 12.30 -28.87
CA MET A 14 6.29 11.47 -28.01
C MET A 14 6.31 11.98 -26.56
N ILE A 15 6.47 13.29 -26.36
CA ILE A 15 6.48 13.91 -25.03
C ILE A 15 5.11 13.76 -24.36
N LEU A 16 4.02 14.02 -25.10
CA LEU A 16 2.67 13.88 -24.58
C LEU A 16 2.35 12.43 -24.16
N SER A 17 2.76 11.45 -24.99
CA SER A 17 2.64 10.03 -24.68
C SER A 17 3.43 9.64 -23.42
N PHE A 18 4.69 10.09 -23.30
CA PHE A 18 5.53 9.82 -22.14
C PHE A 18 4.95 10.42 -20.85
N MET A 19 4.45 11.65 -20.91
CA MET A 19 3.81 12.31 -19.76
C MET A 19 2.53 11.60 -19.33
N CYS A 20 1.69 11.17 -20.28
CA CYS A 20 0.50 10.38 -20.00
C CYS A 20 0.84 9.03 -19.37
N CYS A 21 1.86 8.32 -19.86
CA CYS A 21 2.33 7.06 -19.29
C CYS A 21 2.80 7.24 -17.84
N ASN A 22 3.59 8.26 -17.56
CA ASN A 22 4.05 8.54 -16.19
C ASN A 22 2.88 8.87 -15.25
N LEU A 23 1.92 9.70 -15.70
CA LEU A 23 0.73 10.02 -14.93
C LEU A 23 -0.11 8.77 -14.63
N PHE A 24 -0.28 7.89 -15.62
CA PHE A 24 -1.02 6.64 -15.48
C PHE A 24 -0.34 5.68 -14.49
N ILE A 25 0.98 5.52 -14.58
CA ILE A 25 1.76 4.69 -13.64
C ILE A 25 1.68 5.26 -12.21
N CYS A 26 1.79 6.58 -12.05
CA CYS A 26 1.56 7.24 -10.76
C CYS A 26 0.17 6.93 -10.22
N PHE A 27 -0.85 6.89 -11.10
CA PHE A 27 -2.23 6.65 -10.70
C PHE A 27 -2.45 5.25 -10.12
N PHE A 28 -1.91 4.23 -10.79
CA PHE A 28 -2.02 2.84 -10.32
C PHE A 28 -1.21 2.59 -9.04
N THR A 29 -0.01 3.16 -8.96
CA THR A 29 0.88 2.94 -7.81
C THR A 29 0.36 3.60 -6.53
N TYR A 30 -0.39 4.71 -6.59
CA TYR A 30 -0.99 5.28 -5.37
C TYR A 30 -2.14 4.41 -4.86
N LYS A 31 -2.94 3.80 -5.75
CA LYS A 31 -4.10 2.97 -5.33
C LYS A 31 -3.66 1.73 -4.56
N CYS A 32 -2.48 1.20 -4.86
CA CYS A 32 -1.92 0.04 -4.18
C CYS A 32 -1.33 0.35 -2.80
N ARG A 33 -0.98 1.62 -2.50
CA ARG A 33 -0.31 1.97 -1.25
C ARG A 33 -1.32 2.22 -0.12
N CYS A 34 -0.89 1.89 1.10
CA CYS A 34 -1.60 2.27 2.32
C CYS A 34 -1.00 3.54 2.92
N THR A 35 -1.75 4.21 3.80
CA THR A 35 -1.33 5.45 4.45
C THR A 35 0.02 5.26 5.13
N ARG A 36 0.97 6.17 4.89
CA ARG A 36 2.35 6.02 5.42
C ARG A 36 2.43 6.08 6.94
N LYS A 37 1.50 6.78 7.60
CA LYS A 37 1.42 6.88 9.05
C LYS A 37 0.10 6.28 9.52
N GLY A 38 0.16 5.07 10.08
CA GLY A 38 -0.97 4.41 10.71
C GLY A 38 -1.06 4.73 12.20
N PRO A 39 -2.19 4.40 12.87
CA PRO A 39 -2.29 4.50 14.32
C PRO A 39 -1.31 3.56 15.02
N LYS A 40 -0.94 3.90 16.27
CA LYS A 40 -0.06 3.04 17.09
C LYS A 40 -0.89 1.88 17.65
N ILE A 41 -0.90 0.77 16.91
CA ILE A 41 -1.63 -0.45 17.25
C ILE A 41 -0.77 -1.33 18.17
N ARG A 42 -1.37 -1.87 19.24
CA ARG A 42 -0.73 -2.86 20.10
C ARG A 42 -1.13 -4.26 19.63
N TYR A 43 -0.19 -5.20 19.67
CA TYR A 43 -0.42 -6.58 19.21
C TYR A 43 -1.54 -7.31 19.98
N LYS A 44 -1.76 -6.95 21.25
CA LYS A 44 -2.82 -7.55 22.09
C LYS A 44 -4.24 -7.14 21.69
N ASP A 45 -4.37 -5.97 21.05
CA ASP A 45 -5.68 -5.42 20.66
C ASP A 45 -6.10 -5.93 19.26
N VAL A 46 -5.26 -6.77 18.63
CA VAL A 46 -5.48 -7.31 17.28
C VAL A 46 -6.24 -8.62 17.38
N GLN A 47 -7.42 -8.66 16.76
CA GLN A 47 -8.22 -9.88 16.65
C GLN A 47 -7.71 -10.76 15.50
N LYS A 48 -7.47 -10.13 14.34
CA LYS A 48 -7.13 -10.80 13.09
C LYS A 48 -6.06 -10.02 12.35
N LEU A 49 -5.09 -10.76 11.82
CA LEU A 49 -4.05 -10.24 10.94
C LEU A 49 -4.06 -11.02 9.63
N GLU A 50 -4.27 -10.31 8.53
CA GLU A 50 -4.31 -10.86 7.18
C GLU A 50 -3.24 -10.23 6.30
N ILE A 51 -2.61 -11.02 5.45
CA ILE A 51 -1.64 -10.53 4.46
C ILE A 51 -2.25 -10.74 3.08
N LYS A 52 -2.82 -9.67 2.52
CA LYS A 52 -3.51 -9.67 1.23
C LYS A 52 -3.13 -8.43 0.43
N PRO A 53 -3.16 -8.46 -0.91
CA PRO A 53 -2.98 -7.25 -1.70
C PRO A 53 -4.17 -6.30 -1.48
N LYS A 54 -3.93 -4.98 -1.58
CA LYS A 54 -5.00 -3.98 -1.39
C LYS A 54 -6.04 -4.02 -2.51
N HIS A 55 -5.60 -4.30 -3.73
CA HIS A 55 -6.47 -4.55 -4.88
C HIS A 55 -5.91 -5.73 -5.70
N PRO A 56 -6.73 -6.42 -6.52
CA PRO A 56 -6.31 -7.59 -7.29
C PRO A 56 -5.14 -7.34 -8.23
N TYR A 57 -5.02 -6.12 -8.77
CA TYR A 57 -3.94 -5.72 -9.69
C TYR A 57 -2.63 -5.32 -8.96
N CYS A 58 -2.65 -5.26 -7.62
CA CYS A 58 -1.46 -4.91 -6.85
C CYS A 58 -0.64 -6.17 -6.54
N GLN A 59 0.59 -6.20 -7.02
CA GLN A 59 1.52 -7.29 -6.72
C GLN A 59 2.03 -7.24 -5.26
N GLU A 60 2.15 -6.03 -4.69
CA GLU A 60 2.65 -5.84 -3.33
C GLU A 60 1.58 -6.22 -2.29
N LYS A 61 1.90 -7.20 -1.43
CA LYS A 61 1.03 -7.63 -0.33
C LYS A 61 1.05 -6.59 0.78
N MET A 62 -0.12 -6.26 1.31
CA MET A 62 -0.28 -5.35 2.43
C MET A 62 -0.73 -6.14 3.68
N ILE A 63 -0.60 -5.52 4.85
CA ILE A 63 -0.99 -6.14 6.12
C ILE A 63 -2.26 -5.47 6.58
N PHE A 64 -3.33 -6.25 6.69
CA PHE A 64 -4.62 -5.80 7.18
C PHE A 64 -4.82 -6.30 8.60
N VAL A 65 -5.18 -5.37 9.49
CA VAL A 65 -5.31 -5.61 10.92
C VAL A 65 -6.72 -5.27 11.35
N THR A 66 -7.45 -6.26 11.86
CA THR A 66 -8.77 -6.07 12.46
C THR A 66 -8.62 -6.00 13.97
N MET A 67 -9.13 -4.92 14.56
CA MET A 67 -9.06 -4.70 16.01
C MET A 67 -10.16 -5.45 16.74
N GLU A 68 -9.90 -5.86 17.97
CA GLU A 68 -10.94 -6.40 18.86
C GLU A 68 -11.98 -5.32 19.23
N ASN A 69 -13.21 -5.79 19.47
CA ASN A 69 -14.37 -4.94 19.79
C ASN A 69 -14.26 -4.18 21.13
N VAL A 70 -13.28 -4.53 21.97
CA VAL A 70 -12.95 -3.87 23.23
C VAL A 70 -11.92 -2.74 23.08
N SER A 71 -11.31 -2.61 21.90
CA SER A 71 -10.34 -1.54 21.64
C SER A 71 -11.02 -0.22 21.30
N ARG A 72 -10.31 0.91 21.49
CA ARG A 72 -10.77 2.26 21.07
C ARG A 72 -11.08 2.38 19.57
N PHE A 73 -10.71 1.38 18.76
CA PHE A 73 -10.82 1.35 17.31
C PHE A 73 -11.76 0.24 16.83
N LYS A 74 -12.87 0.07 17.55
CA LYS A 74 -13.88 -0.99 17.39
C LYS A 74 -14.23 -1.25 15.92
N GLY A 75 -14.11 -2.51 15.49
CA GLY A 75 -14.62 -3.01 14.20
C GLY A 75 -13.93 -2.46 12.94
N GLN A 76 -12.84 -1.71 13.07
CA GLN A 76 -12.14 -1.13 11.93
C GLN A 76 -10.99 -2.02 11.44
N GLU A 77 -10.93 -2.22 10.13
CA GLU A 77 -9.80 -2.84 9.45
C GLU A 77 -8.80 -1.75 9.04
N TYR A 78 -7.57 -1.87 9.53
CA TYR A 78 -6.48 -0.97 9.20
C TYR A 78 -5.52 -1.61 8.22
N CYS A 79 -5.19 -0.88 7.14
CA CYS A 79 -4.11 -1.28 6.26
C CYS A 79 -2.77 -0.69 6.70
N LEU A 80 -1.75 -1.54 6.81
CA LEU A 80 -0.38 -1.21 7.17
C LEU A 80 0.59 -1.61 6.06
N HIS A 81 1.58 -0.75 5.82
CA HIS A 81 2.61 -1.01 4.82
C HIS A 81 3.71 -1.93 5.39
N PRO A 82 4.06 -3.05 4.74
CA PRO A 82 5.07 -4.00 5.25
C PRO A 82 6.50 -3.45 5.39
N LYS A 83 6.82 -2.33 4.73
CA LYS A 83 8.14 -1.70 4.79
C LYS A 83 8.38 -0.97 6.12
N LEU A 84 7.31 -0.62 6.84
CA LEU A 84 7.42 0.08 8.12
C LEU A 84 7.92 -0.85 9.22
N GLN A 85 8.90 -0.38 10.00
CA GLN A 85 9.49 -1.17 11.09
C GLN A 85 8.46 -1.49 12.19
N SER A 86 7.56 -0.55 12.50
CA SER A 86 6.46 -0.77 13.44
C SER A 86 5.56 -1.93 13.01
N THR A 87 5.25 -2.02 11.72
CA THR A 87 4.43 -3.09 11.14
C THR A 87 5.14 -4.44 11.21
N LYS A 88 6.45 -4.50 10.91
CA LYS A 88 7.25 -5.74 11.06
C LYS A 88 7.26 -6.23 12.51
N ASN A 89 7.48 -5.32 13.45
CA ASN A 89 7.45 -5.62 14.88
C ASN A 89 6.06 -6.11 15.32
N LEU A 90 4.98 -5.45 14.86
CA LEU A 90 3.61 -5.86 15.16
C LEU A 90 3.34 -7.30 14.70
N VAL A 91 3.67 -7.63 13.45
CA VAL A 91 3.49 -8.99 12.90
C VAL A 91 4.29 -10.01 13.71
N LYS A 92 5.56 -9.70 14.05
CA LYS A 92 6.42 -10.59 14.83
C LYS A 92 5.83 -10.87 16.21
N TRP A 93 5.48 -9.83 16.96
CA TRP A 93 4.94 -9.97 18.32
C TRP A 93 3.55 -10.60 18.34
N PHE A 94 2.71 -10.29 17.35
CA PHE A 94 1.38 -10.90 17.21
C PHE A 94 1.49 -12.42 17.01
N ARG A 95 2.39 -12.89 16.13
CA ARG A 95 2.63 -14.33 15.94
C ARG A 95 3.07 -15.02 17.23
N ILE A 96 4.06 -14.46 17.92
CA ILE A 96 4.56 -15.01 19.19
C ILE A 96 3.45 -15.07 20.25
N TRP A 97 2.65 -14.02 20.38
CA TRP A 97 1.56 -13.98 21.35
C TRP A 97 0.47 -15.00 21.00
N LYS A 98 0.08 -15.08 19.72
CA LYS A 98 -0.95 -16.01 19.24
C LYS A 98 -0.53 -17.47 19.41
N ASP A 99 0.73 -17.80 19.17
CA ASP A 99 1.25 -19.15 19.37
C ASP A 99 1.23 -19.56 20.85
N LYS A 100 1.38 -18.61 21.78
CA LYS A 100 1.31 -18.85 23.22
C LYS A 100 -0.12 -18.94 23.78
N HIS A 101 -1.10 -18.41 23.05
CA HIS A 101 -2.53 -18.38 23.44
C HIS A 101 -3.37 -19.29 22.54
N LYS A 102 -2.75 -20.31 21.92
CA LYS A 102 -3.39 -21.26 21.01
C LYS A 102 -3.91 -22.48 21.77
#